data_AF-A0A8H5HTH8-F1
#
_entry.id   AF-A0A8H5HTH8-F1
#
_cell.length_a   1.000
_cell.length_b   1.000
_cell.length_c   1.000
_cell.angle_alpha   90.00
_cell.angle_beta   90.00
_cell.angle_gamma   90.00
#
_symmetry.space_group_name_H-M   'P 1'
#
loop_
_entity.id
_entity.type
_entity.pdbx_description
1 polymer ?
#
loop_
_entity_poly.entity_id
_entity_poly.type
_entity_poly.pdbx_seq_one_letter_code
_entity_poly.pdbx_strand_id
1 'polypeptide(L)'
;MNCKIATAQPNHRGLKHDLNLFDSFEFQGPHGQHLCLVTDVLGYSLQYIRTIRDRHVRRLPSALTKRVAKQTLLALEYLHDVCGIVQADLKPDNILFHVSDVDAVVAHELVDDPSRSYGGGTHLVPPVVPIVSQPILDPVPPTQLEAVLADVGHSHWKDHHFQELI
;
A
#
# COMPACT_ATOMS: atom_id res chain seq x y z
N MET A 1 -12.99 19.13 8.12
CA MET A 1 -12.22 19.42 6.90
C MET A 1 -11.83 18.09 6.29
N ASN A 2 -12.17 17.81 5.03
CA ASN A 2 -11.77 16.57 4.36
C ASN A 2 -10.33 16.72 3.87
N CYS A 3 -9.35 16.45 4.74
CA CYS A 3 -7.95 16.43 4.36
C CYS A 3 -7.67 15.17 3.54
N LYS A 4 -7.41 15.31 2.23
CA LYS A 4 -6.93 14.20 1.41
C LYS A 4 -5.41 14.12 1.57
N ILE A 5 -4.90 12.98 2.01
CA ILE A 5 -3.46 12.72 2.21
C ILE A 5 -2.65 13.21 1.00
N ALA A 6 -3.09 12.87 -0.21
CA ALA A 6 -2.41 13.23 -1.46
C ALA A 6 -2.28 14.75 -1.74
N THR A 7 -3.12 15.59 -1.14
CA THR A 7 -3.19 17.03 -1.48
C THR A 7 -2.94 17.97 -0.31
N ALA A 8 -2.74 17.47 0.92
CA ALA A 8 -2.63 18.30 2.12
C ALA A 8 -1.41 19.23 2.06
N GLN A 9 -0.22 18.68 1.78
CA GLN A 9 0.98 19.46 1.52
C GLN A 9 1.90 18.70 0.53
N PRO A 10 1.73 18.89 -0.79
CA PRO A 10 2.41 18.11 -1.83
C PRO A 10 3.95 18.11 -1.76
N ASN A 11 4.54 19.14 -1.17
CA ASN A 11 5.99 19.28 -1.04
C ASN A 11 6.56 18.66 0.25
N HIS A 12 5.73 18.08 1.12
CA HIS A 12 6.20 17.46 2.34
C HIS A 12 6.96 16.16 2.02
N ARG A 13 8.18 16.04 2.55
CA ARG A 13 9.06 14.88 2.28
C ARG A 13 8.48 13.53 2.71
N GLY A 14 7.52 13.54 3.64
CA GLY A 14 6.83 12.37 4.14
C GLY A 14 5.72 11.84 3.21
N LEU A 15 5.14 12.71 2.37
CA LEU A 15 4.01 12.33 1.50
C LEU A 15 4.34 11.13 0.61
N LYS A 16 5.55 11.07 0.04
CA LYS A 16 5.97 9.96 -0.83
C LYS A 16 6.05 8.60 -0.13
N HIS A 17 5.98 8.60 1.20
CA HIS A 17 6.00 7.41 2.04
C HIS A 17 4.61 7.01 2.54
N ASP A 18 3.54 7.68 2.10
CA ASP A 18 2.16 7.28 2.32
C ASP A 18 1.52 6.85 1.00
N LEU A 19 0.57 5.92 1.07
CA LEU A 19 -0.18 5.46 -0.11
C LEU A 19 -1.00 6.60 -0.72
N ASN A 20 -0.84 6.86 -2.02
CA ASN A 20 -1.68 7.81 -2.72
C ASN A 20 -3.01 7.15 -3.11
N LEU A 21 -4.10 7.86 -2.82
CA LEU A 21 -5.42 7.58 -3.36
C LEU A 21 -5.67 8.56 -4.52
N PHE A 22 -5.56 8.07 -5.75
CA PHE A 22 -5.77 8.86 -6.96
C PHE A 22 -7.25 9.13 -7.20
N ASP A 23 -8.08 8.10 -7.06
CA ASP A 23 -9.51 8.18 -7.32
C ASP A 23 -10.28 7.16 -6.48
N SER A 24 -11.57 7.38 -6.35
CA SER A 24 -12.50 6.44 -5.74
C SER A 24 -13.82 6.46 -6.49
N PHE A 25 -14.35 5.30 -6.82
CA PHE A 25 -15.63 5.18 -7.52
C PHE A 25 -16.46 4.06 -6.91
N GLU A 26 -17.77 4.11 -7.12
CA GLU A 26 -18.68 3.05 -6.73
C GLU A 26 -18.95 2.14 -7.92
N PHE A 27 -18.88 0.83 -7.67
CA PHE A 27 -19.10 -0.20 -8.66
C PHE A 27 -20.26 -1.10 -8.24
N GLN A 28 -21.27 -1.22 -9.10
CA GLN A 28 -22.38 -2.12 -8.87
C GLN A 28 -21.97 -3.55 -9.26
N GLY A 29 -21.68 -4.36 -8.25
CA GLY A 29 -21.39 -5.78 -8.39
C GLY A 29 -22.63 -6.65 -8.20
N PRO A 30 -22.49 -7.98 -8.40
CA PRO A 30 -23.57 -8.95 -8.19
C PRO A 30 -24.04 -9.05 -6.73
N HIS A 31 -23.24 -8.56 -5.78
CA HIS A 31 -23.55 -8.59 -4.35
C HIS A 31 -23.86 -7.22 -3.75
N GLY A 32 -24.06 -6.19 -4.59
CA GLY A 32 -24.36 -4.84 -4.15
C GLY A 32 -23.34 -3.83 -4.66
N GLN A 33 -23.39 -2.64 -4.07
CA GLN A 33 -22.49 -1.56 -4.40
C GLN A 33 -21.17 -1.72 -3.64
N HIS A 34 -20.05 -1.59 -4.36
CA HIS A 34 -18.70 -1.71 -3.81
C HIS A 34 -17.95 -0.39 -4.02
N LEU A 35 -17.34 0.15 -2.96
CA LEU A 35 -16.39 1.25 -3.10
C LEU A 35 -15.06 0.72 -3.62
N CYS A 36 -14.61 1.23 -4.75
CA CYS A 36 -13.34 0.91 -5.38
C CYS A 36 -12.36 2.07 -5.19
N LEU A 37 -11.11 1.73 -4.87
CA LEU A 37 -10.03 2.68 -4.62
C LEU A 37 -8.96 2.52 -5.69
N VAL A 38 -8.52 3.63 -6.28
CA VAL A 38 -7.43 3.67 -7.26
C VAL A 38 -6.20 4.24 -6.57
N THR A 39 -5.15 3.43 -6.44
CA THR A 39 -3.95 3.77 -5.66
C THR A 39 -2.67 3.48 -6.42
N ASP A 40 -1.52 3.79 -5.81
CA ASP A 40 -0.22 3.36 -6.32
C ASP A 40 -0.14 1.84 -6.51
N VAL A 41 0.62 1.40 -7.52
CA VAL A 41 1.07 0.01 -7.64
C VAL A 41 2.25 -0.17 -6.70
N LEU A 42 2.09 -1.03 -5.71
CA LEU A 42 3.11 -1.33 -4.71
C LEU A 42 3.60 -2.77 -4.86
N GLY A 43 4.87 -2.99 -4.51
CA GLY A 43 5.50 -4.30 -4.47
C GLY A 43 5.26 -5.00 -3.14
N TYR A 44 6.27 -5.74 -2.68
CA TYR A 44 6.19 -6.55 -1.46
C TYR A 44 5.95 -5.76 -0.19
N SER A 45 5.38 -6.45 0.81
CA SER A 45 5.39 -5.98 2.18
C SER A 45 6.74 -6.27 2.86
N LEU A 46 7.05 -5.50 3.90
CA LEU A 46 8.17 -5.75 4.80
C LEU A 46 8.07 -7.15 5.41
N GLN A 47 6.85 -7.61 5.70
CA GLN A 47 6.61 -8.96 6.19
C GLN A 47 7.06 -10.02 5.19
N TYR A 48 6.77 -9.84 3.90
CA TYR A 48 7.22 -10.75 2.85
C TYR A 48 8.75 -10.78 2.74
N ILE A 49 9.43 -9.63 2.81
CA ILE A 49 10.90 -9.59 2.78
C ILE A 49 11.50 -10.36 3.97
N ARG A 50 10.86 -10.29 5.15
CA ARG A 50 11.30 -11.02 6.34
C ARG A 50 11.16 -12.53 6.19
N THR A 51 10.19 -13.03 5.42
CA THR A 51 9.98 -14.47 5.25
C THR A 51 10.91 -15.08 4.19
N ILE A 52 11.23 -14.36 3.12
CA ILE A 52 12.07 -14.88 2.04
C ILE A 52 13.58 -14.86 2.35
N ARG A 53 14.07 -13.90 3.14
CA ARG A 53 15.52 -13.70 3.36
C ARG A 53 16.14 -14.64 4.38
N ASP A 54 15.39 -15.03 5.41
CA ASP A 54 15.91 -15.88 6.46
C ASP A 54 14.77 -16.69 7.08
N ARG A 55 14.64 -17.96 6.64
CA ARG A 55 13.62 -18.89 7.12
C ARG A 55 13.72 -19.16 8.62
N HIS A 56 14.86 -18.89 9.25
CA HIS A 56 15.12 -19.23 10.64
C HIS A 56 15.06 -18.01 11.58
N VAL A 57 15.52 -16.84 11.14
CA VAL A 57 15.66 -15.68 12.05
C VAL A 57 14.76 -14.50 11.66
N ARG A 58 14.20 -14.46 10.44
CA ARG A 58 13.30 -13.38 9.94
C ARG A 58 13.83 -11.95 10.21
N ARG A 59 15.15 -11.79 10.28
CA ARG A 59 15.85 -10.53 10.58
C ARG A 59 16.21 -9.81 9.29
N LEU A 60 16.05 -8.49 9.31
CA LEU A 60 16.48 -7.62 8.23
C LEU A 60 17.90 -7.11 8.49
N PRO A 61 18.72 -6.90 7.44
CA PRO A 61 20.00 -6.21 7.58
C PRO A 61 19.81 -4.85 8.26
N SER A 62 20.70 -4.49 9.19
CA SER A 62 20.58 -3.26 9.98
C SER A 62 20.42 -1.99 9.13
N ALA A 63 21.08 -1.94 7.97
CA ALA A 63 20.96 -0.85 7.01
C ALA A 63 19.53 -0.72 6.44
N LEU A 64 18.89 -1.83 6.10
CA LEU A 64 17.50 -1.85 5.63
C LEU A 64 16.54 -1.47 6.75
N THR A 65 16.72 -2.03 7.95
CA THR A 65 15.90 -1.69 9.12
C THR A 65 15.91 -0.20 9.42
N LYS A 66 17.10 0.43 9.44
CA LYS A 66 17.23 1.87 9.67
C LYS A 66 16.56 2.71 8.59
N ARG A 67 16.66 2.28 7.32
CA ARG A 67 16.02 2.96 6.19
C ARG A 67 14.49 2.90 6.30
N VAL A 68 13.95 1.70 6.48
CA VAL A 68 12.50 1.50 6.62
C VAL A 68 11.96 2.29 7.80
N ALA A 69 12.61 2.17 8.98
CA ALA A 69 12.20 2.93 10.16
C ALA A 69 12.20 4.45 9.90
N LYS A 70 13.23 4.99 9.24
CA LYS A 70 13.27 6.41 8.88
C LYS A 70 12.11 6.78 7.95
N GLN A 71 11.87 6.02 6.89
CA GLN A 71 10.82 6.30 5.90
C GLN A 71 9.42 6.19 6.52
N THR A 72 9.18 5.18 7.35
CA THR A 72 7.93 5.06 8.12
C THR A 72 7.72 6.24 9.08
N LEU A 73 8.77 6.72 9.75
CA LEU A 73 8.66 7.90 10.60
C LEU A 73 8.35 9.18 9.81
N LEU A 74 8.86 9.30 8.57
CA LEU A 74 8.53 10.42 7.68
C LEU A 74 7.06 10.41 7.24
N ALA A 75 6.52 9.24 6.93
CA ALA A 75 5.09 9.05 6.67
C ALA A 75 4.25 9.44 7.89
N LEU A 76 4.59 8.92 9.08
CA LEU A 76 3.87 9.26 10.31
C LEU A 76 3.96 10.76 10.65
N GLU A 77 5.12 11.41 10.45
CA GLU A 77 5.28 12.86 10.59
C GLU A 77 4.27 13.59 9.68
N TYR A 78 4.14 13.17 8.42
CA TYR A 78 3.17 13.76 7.50
C TYR A 78 1.71 13.52 7.94
N LEU A 79 1.37 12.27 8.25
CA LEU A 79 0.01 11.92 8.67
C LEU A 79 -0.41 12.68 9.93
N HIS A 80 0.45 12.74 10.95
CA HIS A 80 0.12 13.38 12.21
C HIS A 80 0.10 14.91 12.11
N ASP A 81 1.16 15.51 11.56
CA ASP A 81 1.38 16.95 11.66
C ASP A 81 0.70 17.72 10.53
N VAL A 82 0.53 17.10 9.36
CA VAL A 82 -0.10 17.73 8.19
C VAL A 82 -1.53 17.23 8.00
N CYS A 83 -1.75 15.92 8.02
CA CYS A 83 -3.06 15.36 7.71
C CYS A 83 -4.01 15.30 8.91
N GLY A 84 -3.48 15.31 10.15
CA GLY A 84 -4.28 15.09 11.35
C GLY A 84 -4.84 13.67 11.46
N ILE A 85 -4.14 12.68 10.90
CA ILE A 85 -4.53 11.27 10.85
C ILE A 85 -3.57 10.45 11.71
N VAL A 86 -4.11 9.57 12.55
CA VAL A 86 -3.37 8.60 13.35
C VAL A 86 -3.48 7.23 12.71
N GLN A 87 -2.33 6.64 12.35
CA GLN A 87 -2.26 5.25 11.91
C GLN A 87 -2.37 4.31 13.12
N ALA A 88 -3.44 3.52 13.18
CA ALA A 88 -3.69 2.60 14.31
C ALA A 88 -3.24 1.15 14.05
N ASP A 89 -2.85 0.81 12.82
CA ASP A 89 -2.46 -0.56 12.43
C ASP A 89 -1.05 -0.59 11.80
N LEU A 90 -0.06 -0.09 12.55
CA LEU A 90 1.34 -0.11 12.11
C LEU A 90 1.95 -1.50 12.31
N LYS A 91 2.01 -2.28 11.22
CA LYS A 91 2.60 -3.62 11.19
C LYS A 91 3.41 -3.87 9.90
N PRO A 92 4.33 -4.85 9.88
CA PRO A 92 5.15 -5.13 8.71
C PRO A 92 4.36 -5.48 7.43
N ASP A 93 3.13 -5.99 7.57
CA ASP A 93 2.24 -6.28 6.45
C ASP A 93 1.72 -5.01 5.76
N ASN A 94 1.60 -3.91 6.51
CA ASN A 94 1.12 -2.61 6.03
C ASN A 94 2.27 -1.67 5.62
N ILE A 95 3.52 -2.14 5.65
CA ILE A 95 4.66 -1.40 5.11
C ILE A 95 5.05 -2.08 3.81
N LEU A 96 4.68 -1.47 2.68
CA LEU A 96 4.99 -1.96 1.35
C LEU A 96 6.15 -1.16 0.74
N PHE A 97 6.57 -1.50 -0.47
CA PHE A 97 7.63 -0.81 -1.18
C PHE A 97 7.17 -0.32 -2.55
N HIS A 98 7.65 0.84 -2.98
CA HIS A 98 7.49 1.29 -4.36
C HIS A 98 8.16 0.33 -5.33
N VAL A 99 7.55 0.20 -6.52
CA VAL A 99 8.14 -0.48 -7.67
C VAL A 99 8.92 0.56 -8.49
N SER A 100 10.16 0.24 -8.84
CA SER A 100 11.12 1.13 -9.51
C SER A 100 10.71 1.49 -10.94
N ASP A 101 10.28 0.50 -11.71
CA ASP A 101 9.69 0.66 -13.04
C ASP A 101 8.46 -0.26 -13.14
N VAL A 102 7.29 0.31 -12.87
CA VAL A 102 6.02 -0.44 -12.83
C VAL A 102 5.77 -1.15 -14.15
N ASP A 103 5.96 -0.45 -15.27
CA ASP A 103 5.64 -1.00 -16.59
C ASP A 103 6.58 -2.15 -16.95
N ALA A 104 7.90 -1.98 -16.72
CA ALA A 104 8.87 -3.02 -17.01
C ALA A 104 8.71 -4.24 -16.09
N VAL A 105 8.49 -4.02 -14.79
CA VAL A 105 8.34 -5.12 -13.82
C VAL A 105 7.03 -5.86 -14.07
N VAL A 106 5.90 -5.16 -14.27
CA VAL A 106 4.62 -5.81 -14.58
C VAL A 106 4.71 -6.58 -15.91
N ALA A 107 5.33 -6.01 -16.94
CA ALA A 107 5.50 -6.71 -18.21
C ALA A 107 6.35 -7.98 -18.06
N HIS A 108 7.41 -7.93 -17.26
CA HIS A 108 8.25 -9.09 -16.97
C HIS A 108 7.49 -10.17 -16.18
N GLU A 109 6.84 -9.78 -15.08
CA GLU A 109 6.08 -10.70 -14.24
C GLU A 109 4.93 -11.36 -15.00
N LEU A 110 4.23 -10.63 -15.87
CA LEU A 110 3.14 -11.21 -16.68
C LEU A 110 3.61 -12.23 -17.72
N VAL A 111 4.90 -12.20 -18.12
CA VAL A 111 5.50 -13.21 -19.00
C VAL A 111 5.79 -14.50 -18.22
N ASP A 112 6.28 -14.37 -16.99
CA ASP A 112 6.74 -15.51 -16.18
C ASP A 112 5.61 -16.14 -15.33
N ASP A 113 4.73 -15.34 -14.72
CA ASP A 113 3.55 -15.75 -13.95
C ASP A 113 2.33 -14.90 -14.34
N PRO A 114 1.59 -15.29 -15.41
CA PRO A 114 0.46 -14.52 -15.88
C PRO A 114 -0.66 -14.43 -14.82
N SER A 115 -1.34 -13.28 -14.79
CA SER A 115 -2.42 -13.00 -13.84
C SER A 115 -3.49 -14.10 -13.80
N ARG A 116 -3.64 -14.74 -12.63
CA ARG A 116 -4.71 -15.70 -12.35
C ARG A 116 -6.02 -14.99 -12.00
N SER A 117 -7.13 -15.53 -12.45
CA SER A 117 -8.48 -15.06 -12.05
C SER A 117 -9.12 -16.03 -11.07
N TYR A 118 -10.08 -15.55 -10.26
CA TYR A 118 -10.85 -16.40 -9.34
C TYR A 118 -11.83 -17.37 -10.06
N GLY A 119 -11.85 -17.38 -11.40
CA GLY A 119 -12.86 -18.07 -12.20
C GLY A 119 -14.23 -17.38 -12.14
N GLY A 120 -15.15 -17.79 -13.02
CA GLY A 120 -16.55 -17.30 -12.98
C GLY A 120 -16.70 -15.80 -13.24
N GLY A 121 -16.25 -15.35 -14.41
CA GLY A 121 -16.30 -13.94 -14.83
C GLY A 121 -17.64 -13.27 -14.54
N THR A 122 -17.63 -11.95 -14.34
CA THR A 122 -18.85 -11.23 -14.02
C THR A 122 -19.77 -11.12 -15.24
N HIS A 123 -21.09 -11.20 -15.05
CA HIS A 123 -22.08 -10.90 -16.10
C HIS A 123 -22.20 -9.39 -16.40
N LEU A 124 -21.18 -8.60 -16.07
CA LEU A 124 -21.20 -7.14 -16.18
C LEU A 124 -20.76 -6.72 -17.59
N VAL A 125 -21.20 -5.54 -18.01
CA VAL A 125 -20.83 -4.94 -19.30
C VAL A 125 -20.26 -3.54 -19.01
N PRO A 126 -18.94 -3.30 -19.22
CA PRO A 126 -17.94 -4.27 -19.69
C PRO A 126 -17.65 -5.38 -18.66
N PRO A 127 -17.19 -6.56 -19.10
CA PRO A 127 -16.87 -7.66 -18.20
C PRO A 127 -15.73 -7.27 -17.27
N VAL A 128 -15.99 -7.36 -15.96
CA VAL A 128 -14.96 -7.23 -14.93
C VAL A 128 -14.47 -8.63 -14.57
N VAL A 129 -13.15 -8.84 -14.65
CA VAL A 129 -12.51 -10.11 -14.30
C VAL A 129 -11.77 -9.92 -12.99
N PRO A 130 -12.21 -10.53 -11.88
CA PRO A 130 -11.50 -10.44 -10.62
C PRO A 130 -10.19 -11.22 -10.72
N ILE A 131 -9.07 -10.51 -10.49
CA ILE A 131 -7.73 -11.07 -10.51
C ILE A 131 -7.32 -11.44 -9.09
N VAL A 132 -6.69 -12.60 -8.94
CA VAL A 132 -6.09 -13.04 -7.69
C VAL A 132 -4.95 -12.10 -7.35
N SER A 133 -4.95 -11.54 -6.15
CA SER A 133 -3.83 -10.72 -5.68
C SER A 133 -2.55 -11.53 -5.72
N GLN A 134 -1.62 -11.09 -6.55
CA GLN A 134 -0.33 -11.73 -6.80
C GLN A 134 0.75 -10.68 -6.56
N PRO A 135 1.83 -11.04 -5.86
CA PRO A 135 2.84 -10.06 -5.52
C PRO A 135 3.76 -9.80 -6.71
N ILE A 136 4.16 -8.54 -6.87
CA ILE A 136 5.02 -8.10 -7.98
C ILE A 136 6.50 -8.17 -7.56
N LEU A 137 7.32 -8.97 -8.26
CA LEU A 137 8.77 -9.09 -7.99
C LEU A 137 9.58 -8.00 -8.67
N ASP A 138 9.87 -6.94 -7.92
CA ASP A 138 10.84 -5.96 -8.38
C ASP A 138 12.28 -6.36 -7.96
N PRO A 139 13.19 -6.68 -8.91
CA PRO A 139 14.56 -7.13 -8.60
C PRO A 139 15.49 -5.99 -8.13
N VAL A 140 14.97 -4.99 -7.42
CA VAL A 140 15.78 -3.91 -6.86
C VAL A 140 16.60 -4.40 -5.67
N PRO A 141 17.87 -4.02 -5.55
CA PRO A 141 18.62 -4.29 -4.33
C PRO A 141 17.93 -3.66 -3.10
N PRO A 142 18.00 -4.31 -1.93
CA PRO A 142 17.39 -3.80 -0.69
C PRO A 142 17.89 -2.41 -0.27
N THR A 143 19.01 -1.95 -0.83
CA THR A 143 19.56 -0.61 -0.60
C THR A 143 18.74 0.50 -1.27
N GLN A 144 17.91 0.16 -2.26
CA GLN A 144 17.12 1.10 -3.05
C GLN A 144 15.62 1.03 -2.76
N LEU A 145 15.18 0.11 -1.90
CA LEU A 145 13.79 0.00 -1.48
C LEU A 145 13.29 1.29 -0.79
N GLU A 146 12.18 1.81 -1.28
CA GLU A 146 11.47 2.95 -0.68
C GLU A 146 10.16 2.46 -0.05
N ALA A 147 10.09 2.55 1.28
CA ALA A 147 8.93 2.09 2.03
C ALA A 147 7.75 3.06 1.89
N VAL A 148 6.55 2.47 1.85
CA VAL A 148 5.25 3.14 1.82
C VAL A 148 4.39 2.55 2.93
N LEU A 149 3.83 3.41 3.76
CA LEU A 149 2.80 3.05 4.72
C LEU A 149 1.48 2.91 3.96
N ALA A 150 1.02 1.67 3.86
CA ALA A 150 -0.23 1.30 3.24
C ALA A 150 -1.29 1.02 4.32
N ASP A 151 -2.54 0.92 3.87
CA ASP A 151 -3.72 0.63 4.69
C ASP A 151 -4.01 1.67 5.78
N VAL A 152 -4.94 2.58 5.47
CA VAL A 152 -5.52 3.53 6.42
C VAL A 152 -6.94 3.12 6.85
N GLY A 153 -7.35 1.88 6.60
CA GLY A 153 -8.70 1.38 6.93
C GLY A 153 -9.00 1.37 8.42
N HIS A 154 -7.96 1.29 9.26
CA HIS A 154 -8.06 1.38 10.72
C HIS A 154 -7.62 2.74 11.27
N SER A 155 -7.33 3.72 10.41
CA SER A 155 -6.86 5.04 10.85
C SER A 155 -7.99 5.90 11.42
N HIS A 156 -7.62 6.86 12.26
CA HIS A 156 -8.55 7.78 12.91
C HIS A 156 -8.08 9.22 12.81
N TRP A 157 -9.01 10.17 12.84
CA TRP A 157 -8.64 11.58 12.95
C TRP A 157 -8.11 11.86 14.35
N LYS A 158 -7.06 12.66 14.45
CA LYS A 158 -6.43 13.06 15.72
C LYS A 158 -7.43 13.62 16.73
N ASP A 159 -8.42 14.36 16.25
CA ASP A 159 -9.40 15.07 17.07
C ASP A 159 -10.74 14.32 17.20
N HIS A 160 -10.88 13.13 16.60
CA HIS A 160 -12.08 12.30 16.67
C HIS A 160 -11.72 10.84 16.88
N HIS A 161 -11.61 10.45 18.16
CA HIS A 161 -11.42 9.06 18.53
C HIS A 161 -12.75 8.29 18.37
N PHE A 162 -12.72 7.13 17.71
CA PHE A 162 -13.91 6.26 17.55
C PHE A 162 -14.58 5.85 18.88
N GLN A 163 -13.89 6.01 20.01
CA GLN A 163 -14.42 5.76 21.35
C GLN A 163 -15.34 6.87 21.89
N GLU A 164 -15.43 8.03 21.25
CA GLU A 164 -16.31 9.13 21.70
C GLU A 164 -17.76 9.00 21.20
N LEU A 165 -18.07 7.93 20.44
CA LEU A 165 -19.39 7.66 19.86
C LEU A 165 -20.02 6.36 20.38
N ILE A 166 -19.51 5.78 21.48
CA ILE A 166 -20.07 4.59 22.14
C ILE A 166 -20.48 4.93 23.56
#